data_AF-A0A941TF18-F1
#
_entry.id   AF-A0A941TF18-F1
#
_cell.length_a   1.000
_cell.length_b   1.000
_cell.length_c   1.000
_cell.angle_alpha   90.00
_cell.angle_beta   90.00
_cell.angle_gamma   90.00
#
_symmetry.space_group_name_H-M   'P 1'
#
loop_
_entity.id
_entity.type
_entity.pdbx_description
1 polymer ?
#
loop_
_entity_poly.entity_id
_entity_poly.type
_entity_poly.pdbx_seq_one_letter_code
_entity_poly.pdbx_strand_id
1 'polypeptide(L)'
;MGAITMKMLNTKRFFLPALLACVVSTALGAAEVGAAAQAAAAQPATMTKVREASDAITPAQLARAQAKFAHATQIADQFASSAAAEGLPARWRTEMINTLMKNPESAFEQVQSKGNISDAMLAANSLGGGKVAPATQPDFLGDVTDDLTYIPLASPCRIVDTRKAGGIVVGTIARNFVVSPSNTTQGGSGCNPWTGYIGGGLAGAVAVNITVDANGQSAIPGSYLTAFATGAAVPATSWLNFAGGQVVSNAGILPLSTSPSFGFTVLTSATTHVIVDVTGSFVRPAATALDCLRVHTSTSAASGHSFYISPGTTCPSTHTLTGTSCYSGTSGVYTSAYVQYSSTPETGYTSGGQGSCAIDNTTASAATVNVDQFCCRTPGR
;
A
#
# COMPACT_ATOMS: atom_id res chain seq x y z
N MET A 1 -56.07 3.91 -54.92
CA MET A 1 -54.72 3.36 -55.24
C MET A 1 -53.92 3.35 -53.94
N GLY A 2 -53.18 2.27 -53.62
CA GLY A 2 -52.45 2.14 -52.35
C GLY A 2 -53.30 1.74 -51.14
N ALA A 3 -53.80 0.50 -51.12
CA ALA A 3 -54.34 -0.19 -49.92
C ALA A 3 -53.26 -1.18 -49.41
N ILE A 4 -53.19 -1.74 -48.18
CA ILE A 4 -54.17 -2.33 -47.23
C ILE A 4 -53.48 -2.33 -45.83
N THR A 5 -54.09 -2.28 -44.63
CA THR A 5 -55.41 -1.86 -44.09
C THR A 5 -55.30 -1.83 -42.54
N MET A 6 -56.01 -0.93 -41.84
CA MET A 6 -56.14 -0.90 -40.37
C MET A 6 -57.15 -1.95 -39.82
N LYS A 7 -56.85 -2.57 -38.66
CA LYS A 7 -57.75 -2.84 -37.50
C LYS A 7 -56.98 -3.64 -36.43
N MET A 8 -56.83 -3.24 -35.17
CA MET A 8 -57.78 -2.90 -34.09
C MET A 8 -58.48 -4.09 -33.39
N LEU A 9 -58.14 -4.27 -32.11
CA LEU A 9 -58.93 -4.89 -31.01
C LEU A 9 -59.27 -6.41 -31.20
N ASN A 10 -59.66 -7.21 -30.20
CA ASN A 10 -60.33 -6.91 -28.93
C ASN A 10 -60.33 -8.12 -27.95
N THR A 11 -60.28 -7.90 -26.62
CA THR A 11 -60.89 -8.73 -25.53
C THR A 11 -60.63 -10.27 -25.46
N LYS A 12 -60.96 -11.06 -24.41
CA LYS A 12 -61.71 -10.86 -23.13
C LYS A 12 -61.22 -11.85 -22.04
N ARG A 13 -61.60 -11.58 -20.78
CA ARG A 13 -61.44 -12.40 -19.56
C ARG A 13 -62.14 -13.78 -19.63
N PHE A 14 -61.71 -14.80 -18.87
CA PHE A 14 -62.36 -15.34 -17.62
C PHE A 14 -61.90 -16.77 -17.18
N PHE A 15 -62.21 -17.10 -15.91
CA PHE A 15 -62.39 -18.42 -15.25
C PHE A 15 -61.23 -19.20 -14.55
N LEU A 16 -61.52 -19.52 -13.27
CA LEU A 16 -61.04 -20.59 -12.36
C LEU A 16 -62.17 -21.68 -12.29
N PRO A 17 -62.13 -22.80 -11.51
CA PRO A 17 -61.05 -23.48 -10.74
C PRO A 17 -61.08 -25.06 -10.78
N ALA A 18 -60.23 -25.70 -9.93
CA ALA A 18 -60.56 -26.84 -9.01
C ALA A 18 -60.10 -28.31 -9.25
N LEU A 19 -59.78 -28.98 -8.12
CA LEU A 19 -59.72 -30.43 -7.79
C LEU A 19 -58.61 -31.29 -8.46
N LEU A 20 -58.18 -32.48 -7.96
CA LEU A 20 -58.09 -33.12 -6.62
C LEU A 20 -57.53 -34.56 -6.83
N ALA A 21 -56.49 -35.02 -6.10
CA ALA A 21 -56.22 -36.45 -5.86
C ALA A 21 -55.14 -36.66 -4.78
N CYS A 22 -55.15 -37.84 -4.14
CA CYS A 22 -54.35 -38.18 -2.95
C CYS A 22 -53.85 -39.64 -3.04
N VAL A 23 -52.63 -39.92 -2.57
CA VAL A 23 -52.17 -41.28 -2.21
C VAL A 23 -51.35 -41.20 -0.92
N VAL A 24 -51.68 -42.07 0.05
CA VAL A 24 -50.98 -42.27 1.32
C VAL A 24 -50.50 -43.72 1.37
N SER A 25 -49.29 -43.96 1.89
CA SER A 25 -48.82 -45.26 2.37
C SER A 25 -47.88 -45.06 3.57
N THR A 26 -47.91 -45.97 4.54
CA THR A 26 -47.37 -45.76 5.89
C THR A 26 -46.56 -46.94 6.46
N ALA A 27 -45.55 -46.57 7.27
CA ALA A 27 -45.09 -47.26 8.50
C ALA A 27 -44.08 -48.44 8.45
N LEU A 28 -43.47 -48.64 9.64
CA LEU A 28 -42.38 -49.55 10.06
C LEU A 28 -40.97 -49.18 9.53
N GLY A 29 -39.88 -49.20 10.32
CA GLY A 29 -39.72 -49.41 11.77
C GLY A 29 -38.26 -49.79 12.15
N ALA A 30 -37.87 -49.55 13.41
CA ALA A 30 -36.62 -49.98 14.10
C ALA A 30 -35.30 -49.15 13.98
N ALA A 31 -34.99 -48.49 15.11
CA ALA A 31 -33.71 -48.39 15.84
C ALA A 31 -32.36 -47.98 15.19
N GLU A 32 -31.73 -46.95 15.79
CA GLU A 32 -30.30 -46.74 16.18
C GLU A 32 -29.18 -47.41 15.33
N VAL A 33 -28.07 -46.75 14.97
CA VAL A 33 -27.06 -46.10 15.83
C VAL A 33 -26.29 -44.99 15.08
N GLY A 34 -25.75 -43.99 15.80
CA GLY A 34 -24.49 -43.33 15.41
C GLY A 34 -24.59 -41.89 14.90
N ALA A 35 -23.96 -40.96 15.62
CA ALA A 35 -23.90 -39.55 15.23
C ALA A 35 -22.96 -39.32 14.04
N ALA A 36 -23.52 -38.85 12.92
CA ALA A 36 -22.75 -38.23 11.83
C ALA A 36 -22.81 -36.70 11.99
N ALA A 37 -21.74 -36.11 12.54
CA ALA A 37 -21.57 -34.66 12.53
C ALA A 37 -21.35 -34.20 11.08
N GLN A 38 -22.40 -33.67 10.47
CA GLN A 38 -22.39 -33.24 9.08
C GLN A 38 -21.57 -31.94 8.99
N ALA A 39 -20.33 -32.05 8.52
CA ALA A 39 -19.47 -30.89 8.28
C ALA A 39 -20.13 -29.97 7.26
N ALA A 40 -20.69 -28.86 7.75
CA ALA A 40 -21.30 -27.86 6.90
C ALA A 40 -20.22 -27.30 5.95
N ALA A 41 -20.42 -27.52 4.65
CA ALA A 41 -19.55 -26.96 3.63
C ALA A 41 -19.62 -25.43 3.69
N ALA A 42 -18.61 -24.81 4.28
CA ALA A 42 -18.47 -23.36 4.31
C ALA A 42 -18.32 -22.87 2.87
N GLN A 43 -19.39 -22.30 2.32
CA GLN A 43 -19.34 -21.62 1.03
C GLN A 43 -18.30 -20.48 1.13
N PRO A 44 -17.46 -20.26 0.11
CA PRO A 44 -16.50 -19.17 0.13
C PRO A 44 -17.28 -17.86 0.27
N ALA A 45 -16.99 -17.10 1.33
CA ALA A 45 -17.63 -15.81 1.55
C ALA A 45 -17.33 -14.91 0.35
N THR A 46 -18.36 -14.58 -0.42
CA THR A 46 -18.28 -13.52 -1.42
C THR A 46 -17.88 -12.24 -0.69
N MET A 47 -16.66 -11.77 -0.94
CA MET A 47 -16.23 -10.46 -0.49
C MET A 47 -17.11 -9.40 -1.17
N THR A 48 -18.17 -9.00 -0.48
CA THR A 48 -18.92 -7.79 -0.79
C THR A 48 -17.91 -6.67 -0.98
N LYS A 49 -17.91 -6.02 -2.15
CA LYS A 49 -17.05 -4.85 -2.41
C LYS A 49 -17.15 -3.91 -1.21
N VAL A 50 -16.08 -3.81 -0.42
CA VAL A 50 -15.86 -2.65 0.45
C VAL A 50 -15.98 -1.44 -0.45
N ARG A 51 -16.67 -0.39 0.04
CA ARG A 51 -16.98 0.84 -0.70
C ARG A 51 -15.83 1.22 -1.62
N GLU A 52 -16.14 1.48 -2.89
CA GLU A 52 -15.12 1.93 -3.85
C GLU A 52 -14.40 3.15 -3.26
N ALA A 53 -13.12 2.95 -2.95
CA ALA A 53 -12.35 3.91 -2.19
C ALA A 53 -12.21 5.17 -3.03
N SER A 54 -12.80 6.28 -2.56
CA SER A 54 -12.62 7.61 -3.14
C SER A 54 -11.13 7.82 -3.43
N ASP A 55 -10.82 8.18 -4.68
CA ASP A 55 -9.44 8.41 -5.09
C ASP A 55 -8.81 9.65 -4.41
N ALA A 56 -9.65 10.54 -3.87
CA ALA A 56 -9.22 11.71 -3.11
C ALA A 56 -8.97 11.38 -1.63
N ILE A 57 -7.87 11.91 -1.09
CA ILE A 57 -7.54 11.90 0.34
C ILE A 57 -8.61 12.65 1.14
N THR A 58 -9.08 12.04 2.23
CA THR A 58 -10.02 12.67 3.15
C THR A 58 -9.34 13.75 4.02
N PRO A 59 -10.09 14.76 4.51
CA PRO A 59 -9.54 15.75 5.43
C PRO A 59 -8.92 15.14 6.71
N ALA A 60 -9.46 14.02 7.20
CA ALA A 60 -8.95 13.31 8.36
C ALA A 60 -7.58 12.65 8.08
N GLN A 61 -7.43 12.00 6.91
CA GLN A 61 -6.16 11.45 6.45
C GLN A 61 -5.08 12.54 6.32
N LEU A 62 -5.44 13.68 5.71
CA LEU A 62 -4.53 14.81 5.57
C LEU A 62 -4.09 15.35 6.94
N ALA A 63 -5.02 15.54 7.87
CA ALA A 63 -4.71 16.01 9.22
C ALA A 63 -3.79 15.06 9.99
N ARG A 64 -4.04 13.72 9.93
CA ARG A 64 -3.16 12.71 10.53
C ARG A 64 -1.74 12.78 9.95
N ALA A 65 -1.63 12.83 8.62
CA ALA A 65 -0.34 12.88 7.95
C ALA A 65 0.42 14.19 8.26
N GLN A 66 -0.28 15.32 8.33
CA GLN A 66 0.30 16.63 8.66
C GLN A 66 0.81 16.67 10.11
N ALA A 67 0.06 16.11 11.07
CA ALA A 67 0.48 16.01 12.46
C ALA A 67 1.78 15.19 12.60
N LYS A 68 1.83 13.99 11.99
CA LYS A 68 3.02 13.13 11.99
C LYS A 68 4.23 13.82 11.34
N PHE A 69 4.03 14.53 10.23
CA PHE A 69 5.09 15.29 9.56
C PHE A 69 5.60 16.44 10.44
N ALA A 70 4.72 17.18 11.11
CA ALA A 70 5.10 18.23 12.05
C ALA A 70 5.96 17.68 13.20
N HIS A 71 5.57 16.55 13.79
CA HIS A 71 6.35 15.88 14.83
C HIS A 71 7.72 15.41 14.32
N ALA A 72 7.78 14.80 13.12
CA ALA A 72 9.05 14.42 12.49
C ALA A 72 9.96 15.63 12.20
N THR A 73 9.40 16.78 11.80
CA THR A 73 10.18 18.02 11.63
C THR A 73 10.70 18.58 12.96
N GLN A 74 9.92 18.54 14.04
CA GLN A 74 10.35 18.99 15.37
C GLN A 74 11.53 18.16 15.90
N ILE A 75 11.48 16.83 15.73
CA ILE A 75 12.60 15.95 16.09
C ILE A 75 13.83 16.27 15.25
N ALA A 76 13.66 16.52 13.94
CA ALA A 76 14.79 16.92 13.11
C ALA A 76 15.39 18.28 13.52
N ASP A 77 14.55 19.26 13.90
CA ASP A 77 15.00 20.58 14.37
C ASP A 77 15.77 20.51 15.70
N GLN A 78 15.38 19.62 16.63
CA GLN A 78 16.09 19.37 17.89
C GLN A 78 17.59 19.08 17.68
N PHE A 79 17.95 18.41 16.58
CA PHE A 79 19.33 18.01 16.27
C PHE A 79 20.10 18.98 15.38
N ALA A 80 19.52 20.12 14.98
CA ALA A 80 20.13 21.04 14.02
C ALA A 80 21.47 21.64 14.50
N SER A 81 21.63 21.89 15.81
CA SER A 81 22.87 22.37 16.40
C SER A 81 23.97 21.30 16.41
N SER A 82 23.64 20.05 16.77
CA SER A 82 24.55 18.90 16.72
C SER A 82 25.04 18.65 15.29
N ALA A 83 24.13 18.70 14.31
CA ALA A 83 24.45 18.52 12.89
C ALA A 83 25.36 19.61 12.33
N ALA A 84 25.25 20.84 12.81
CA ALA A 84 26.17 21.92 12.48
C ALA A 84 27.57 21.70 13.11
N ALA A 85 27.63 21.24 14.36
CA ALA A 85 28.88 20.94 15.06
C ALA A 85 29.63 19.73 14.47
N GLU A 86 28.89 18.72 14.02
CA GLU A 86 29.42 17.49 13.40
C GLU A 86 29.68 17.63 11.88
N GLY A 87 29.37 18.78 11.28
CA GLY A 87 29.66 19.07 9.87
C GLY A 87 28.87 18.23 8.87
N LEU A 88 27.65 17.80 9.22
CA LEU A 88 26.85 16.90 8.38
C LEU A 88 26.41 17.57 7.06
N PRO A 89 26.34 16.80 5.95
CA PRO A 89 25.91 17.32 4.66
C PRO A 89 24.44 17.74 4.70
N ALA A 90 24.09 18.83 4.01
CA ALA A 90 22.78 19.49 4.05
C ALA A 90 21.52 18.59 3.87
N ARG A 91 21.69 17.39 3.30
CA ARG A 91 20.62 16.38 3.17
C ARG A 91 20.22 15.68 4.47
N TRP A 92 21.03 15.70 5.54
CA TRP A 92 20.81 14.91 6.77
C TRP A 92 19.38 15.06 7.33
N ARG A 93 18.85 16.29 7.30
CA ARG A 93 17.51 16.63 7.79
C ARG A 93 16.41 15.92 6.97
N THR A 94 16.61 15.82 5.65
CA THR A 94 15.66 15.14 4.76
C THR A 94 15.72 13.63 4.96
N GLU A 95 16.91 13.05 5.14
CA GLU A 95 17.07 11.62 5.44
C GLU A 95 16.42 11.26 6.78
N MET A 96 16.62 12.07 7.82
CA MET A 96 15.99 11.88 9.14
C MET A 96 14.46 11.87 9.04
N ILE A 97 13.87 12.91 8.42
CA ILE A 97 12.42 13.02 8.23
C ILE A 97 11.89 11.86 7.38
N ASN A 98 12.61 11.48 6.31
CA ASN A 98 12.23 10.32 5.47
C ASN A 98 12.19 9.01 6.26
N THR A 99 13.17 8.79 7.14
CA THR A 99 13.25 7.58 7.97
C THR A 99 12.19 7.57 9.07
N LEU A 100 11.92 8.70 9.72
CA LEU A 100 10.81 8.84 10.67
C LEU A 100 9.47 8.60 9.98
N MET A 101 9.19 9.25 8.84
CA MET A 101 7.89 9.15 8.17
C MET A 101 7.54 7.72 7.68
N LYS A 102 8.54 6.88 7.38
CA LYS A 102 8.37 5.44 7.07
C LYS A 102 7.94 4.58 8.25
N ASN A 103 8.27 4.98 9.48
CA ASN A 103 8.07 4.18 10.69
C ASN A 103 6.82 4.62 11.46
N PRO A 104 6.23 3.78 12.34
CA PRO A 104 5.13 4.21 13.19
C PRO A 104 5.58 5.33 14.15
N GLU A 105 4.67 6.21 14.56
CA GLU A 105 4.99 7.35 15.42
C GLU A 105 5.47 6.93 16.82
N SER A 106 5.08 5.73 17.29
CA SER A 106 5.62 5.10 18.50
C SER A 106 7.13 4.81 18.44
N ALA A 107 7.74 4.79 17.24
CA ALA A 107 9.19 4.64 17.10
C ALA A 107 9.96 5.97 17.26
N PHE A 108 9.28 7.12 17.26
CA PHE A 108 9.92 8.44 17.22
C PHE A 108 10.69 8.74 18.51
N GLU A 109 10.20 8.26 19.66
CA GLU A 109 10.85 8.40 20.97
C GLU A 109 12.27 7.80 20.98
N GLN A 110 12.52 6.72 20.22
CA GLN A 110 13.85 6.10 20.12
C GLN A 110 14.89 7.02 19.47
N VAL A 111 14.45 7.95 18.62
CA VAL A 111 15.27 8.97 17.95
C VAL A 111 15.32 10.26 18.79
N GLN A 112 14.17 10.72 19.28
CA GLN A 112 14.03 11.95 20.08
C GLN A 112 14.82 11.91 21.39
N SER A 113 14.96 10.73 22.00
CA SER A 113 15.71 10.50 23.25
C SER A 113 17.24 10.57 23.12
N LYS A 114 17.80 10.78 21.92
CA LYS A 114 19.25 10.85 21.71
C LYS A 114 19.82 12.23 22.00
N GLY A 115 21.07 12.28 22.45
CA GLY A 115 21.75 13.51 22.84
C GLY A 115 22.50 14.24 21.71
N ASN A 116 22.76 13.56 20.58
CA ASN A 116 23.47 14.10 19.42
C ASN A 116 22.89 13.50 18.11
N ILE A 117 23.20 14.11 16.96
CA ILE A 117 22.63 13.69 15.67
C ILE A 117 23.19 12.35 15.19
N SER A 118 24.45 12.01 15.47
CA SER A 118 25.03 10.72 15.07
C SER A 118 24.29 9.54 15.69
N ASP A 119 24.05 9.58 17.00
CA ASP A 119 23.25 8.57 17.72
C ASP A 119 21.78 8.57 17.26
N ALA A 120 21.21 9.75 16.97
CA ALA A 120 19.86 9.87 16.44
C ALA A 120 19.71 9.25 15.05
N MET A 121 20.68 9.46 14.15
CA MET A 121 20.68 8.86 12.81
C MET A 121 20.92 7.35 12.88
N LEU A 122 21.77 6.88 13.79
CA LEU A 122 21.97 5.45 14.03
C LEU A 122 20.68 4.80 14.55
N ALA A 123 20.00 5.44 15.51
CA ALA A 123 18.71 4.99 16.03
C ALA A 123 17.62 4.98 14.95
N ALA A 124 17.54 6.04 14.13
CA ALA A 124 16.60 6.12 13.02
C ALA A 124 16.83 4.99 12.00
N ASN A 125 18.09 4.71 11.65
CA ASN A 125 18.46 3.61 10.76
C ASN A 125 18.15 2.24 11.39
N SER A 126 18.29 2.08 12.71
CA SER A 126 17.98 0.83 13.41
C SER A 126 16.48 0.54 13.54
N LEU A 127 15.59 1.52 13.29
CA LEU A 127 14.14 1.30 13.25
C LEU A 127 13.74 0.24 12.19
N GLY A 128 14.55 0.08 11.13
CA GLY A 128 14.34 -0.96 10.12
C GLY A 128 14.76 -2.38 10.54
N GLY A 129 15.39 -2.57 11.71
CA GLY A 129 15.95 -3.84 12.16
C GLY A 129 15.29 -4.48 13.39
N GLY A 130 14.40 -3.77 14.09
CA GLY A 130 13.78 -4.25 15.34
C GLY A 130 12.53 -5.10 15.12
N LYS A 131 12.58 -6.39 15.46
CA LYS A 131 11.35 -7.21 15.55
C LYS A 131 10.60 -6.94 16.86
N VAL A 132 9.39 -6.43 16.70
CA VAL A 132 8.15 -6.80 17.43
C VAL A 132 8.16 -6.62 18.96
N ALA A 133 7.41 -5.62 19.43
CA ALA A 133 6.95 -5.48 20.81
C ALA A 133 6.08 -6.70 21.24
N PRO A 134 5.99 -7.03 22.54
CA PRO A 134 5.39 -8.29 22.98
C PRO A 134 3.92 -8.42 22.59
N ALA A 135 3.60 -9.53 21.90
CA ALA A 135 2.27 -10.11 21.68
C ALA A 135 1.09 -9.12 21.60
N THR A 136 1.24 -8.07 20.80
CA THR A 136 0.08 -7.34 20.28
C THR A 136 -0.64 -8.24 19.28
N GLN A 137 -1.95 -8.37 19.43
CA GLN A 137 -2.83 -8.81 18.35
C GLN A 137 -2.44 -8.00 17.11
N PRO A 138 -2.33 -8.59 15.90
CA PRO A 138 -1.92 -7.83 14.73
C PRO A 138 -2.96 -6.75 14.45
N ASP A 139 -2.67 -5.53 14.91
CA ASP A 139 -3.32 -4.33 14.43
C ASP A 139 -3.27 -4.40 12.90
N PHE A 140 -4.40 -4.08 12.27
CA PHE A 140 -4.52 -4.10 10.82
C PHE A 140 -3.30 -3.40 10.18
N LEU A 141 -2.81 -3.93 9.04
CA LEU A 141 -1.62 -3.44 8.34
C LEU A 141 -1.84 -2.08 7.63
N GLY A 142 -2.48 -1.15 8.34
CA GLY A 142 -3.26 -0.04 7.82
C GLY A 142 -4.62 -0.49 7.28
N ASP A 143 -5.58 0.43 7.29
CA ASP A 143 -6.77 0.32 6.45
C ASP A 143 -6.39 0.70 5.00
N VAL A 144 -6.69 -0.16 4.03
CA VAL A 144 -6.33 0.05 2.61
C VAL A 144 -7.04 1.24 1.95
N THR A 145 -8.05 1.82 2.60
CA THR A 145 -8.80 2.99 2.16
C THR A 145 -8.48 4.23 3.00
N ASP A 146 -8.28 4.06 4.31
CA ASP A 146 -8.10 5.14 5.29
C ASP A 146 -6.64 5.43 5.67
N ASP A 147 -5.67 4.59 5.34
CA ASP A 147 -4.25 4.88 5.57
C ASP A 147 -3.48 5.25 4.30
N LEU A 148 -2.32 5.87 4.50
CA LEU A 148 -1.43 6.33 3.43
C LEU A 148 0.00 5.92 3.76
N THR A 149 0.64 5.24 2.81
CA THR A 149 2.06 4.90 2.88
C THR A 149 2.90 6.04 2.32
N TYR A 150 3.89 6.49 3.09
CA TYR A 150 4.88 7.46 2.62
C TYR A 150 6.00 6.75 1.82
N ILE A 151 6.18 7.13 0.56
CA ILE A 151 7.26 6.68 -0.30
C ILE A 151 8.21 7.87 -0.53
N PRO A 152 9.43 7.86 0.01
CA PRO A 152 10.40 8.92 -0.26
C PRO A 152 10.92 8.85 -1.70
N LEU A 153 11.44 9.96 -2.18
CA LEU A 153 12.28 9.98 -3.37
C LEU A 153 13.74 9.72 -3.00
N ALA A 154 14.47 9.01 -3.86
CA ALA A 154 15.91 8.78 -3.70
C ALA A 154 16.74 10.08 -3.75
N SER A 155 16.17 11.15 -4.31
CA SER A 155 16.67 12.53 -4.22
C SER A 155 15.48 13.51 -4.33
N PRO A 156 15.54 14.69 -3.66
CA PRO A 156 14.49 15.70 -3.79
C PRO A 156 14.29 16.15 -5.24
N CYS A 157 13.03 16.27 -5.65
CA CYS A 157 12.61 16.51 -7.02
C CYS A 157 11.95 17.89 -7.16
N ARG A 158 12.59 18.82 -7.86
CA ARG A 158 11.98 20.12 -8.17
C ARG A 158 10.93 19.97 -9.27
N ILE A 159 9.66 20.14 -8.92
CA ILE A 159 8.55 20.02 -9.87
C ILE A 159 8.07 21.37 -10.42
N VAL A 160 8.35 22.48 -9.74
CA VAL A 160 8.04 23.83 -10.23
C VAL A 160 9.22 24.77 -9.96
N ASP A 161 9.58 25.58 -10.95
CA ASP A 161 10.48 26.73 -10.81
C ASP A 161 10.03 27.84 -11.77
N THR A 162 9.06 28.64 -11.34
CA THR A 162 8.43 29.68 -12.21
C THR A 162 9.39 30.76 -12.72
N ARG A 163 10.62 30.81 -12.17
CA ARG A 163 11.72 31.68 -12.64
C ARG A 163 12.33 31.17 -13.95
N LYS A 164 12.17 29.88 -14.26
CA LYS A 164 12.74 29.21 -15.43
C LYS A 164 11.76 29.01 -16.57
N ALA A 165 10.53 28.60 -16.26
CA ALA A 165 9.48 28.41 -17.26
C ALA A 165 8.09 28.67 -16.68
N GLY A 166 7.12 28.92 -17.56
CA GLY A 166 5.74 29.21 -17.18
C GLY A 166 5.51 30.63 -16.63
N GLY A 167 6.55 31.41 -16.31
CA GLY A 167 6.43 32.80 -15.86
C GLY A 167 5.91 32.96 -14.43
N ILE A 168 5.99 34.18 -13.91
CA ILE A 168 5.63 34.54 -12.52
C ILE A 168 4.16 34.21 -12.19
N VAL A 169 3.86 33.88 -10.92
CA VAL A 169 2.47 33.67 -10.48
C VAL A 169 1.88 35.03 -10.16
N VAL A 170 0.81 35.42 -10.85
CA VAL A 170 0.15 36.72 -10.68
C VAL A 170 -0.72 36.72 -9.42
N GLY A 171 -0.61 37.78 -8.61
CA GLY A 171 -1.40 37.96 -7.41
C GLY A 171 -2.91 37.88 -7.69
N THR A 172 -3.66 37.27 -6.77
CA THR A 172 -5.12 37.00 -6.84
C THR A 172 -5.57 36.04 -7.96
N ILE A 173 -4.68 35.57 -8.84
CA ILE A 173 -5.01 34.62 -9.90
C ILE A 173 -4.53 33.23 -9.51
N ALA A 174 -5.47 32.30 -9.35
CA ALA A 174 -5.18 30.90 -9.07
C ALA A 174 -4.52 30.23 -10.29
N ARG A 175 -3.45 29.46 -10.05
CA ARG A 175 -2.69 28.78 -11.10
C ARG A 175 -2.54 27.29 -10.80
N ASN A 176 -2.92 26.46 -11.78
CA ASN A 176 -2.76 25.01 -11.69
C ASN A 176 -1.35 24.58 -12.12
N PHE A 177 -0.85 23.56 -11.45
CA PHE A 177 0.38 22.83 -11.73
C PHE A 177 0.11 21.33 -11.66
N VAL A 178 0.91 20.52 -12.36
CA VAL A 178 0.80 19.04 -12.39
C VAL A 178 2.04 18.38 -11.79
N VAL A 179 1.86 17.22 -11.15
CA VAL A 179 2.95 16.37 -10.67
C VAL A 179 3.16 15.23 -11.68
N SER A 180 4.16 15.41 -12.54
CA SER A 180 4.37 14.60 -13.74
C SER A 180 5.71 13.85 -13.69
N PRO A 181 5.88 12.72 -14.42
CA PRO A 181 7.21 12.12 -14.66
C PRO A 181 8.23 13.06 -15.31
N SER A 182 7.79 14.17 -15.92
CA SER A 182 8.63 15.26 -16.40
C SER A 182 7.97 16.61 -16.13
N ASN A 183 8.70 17.52 -15.49
CA ASN A 183 8.17 18.78 -14.97
C ASN A 183 8.79 20.03 -15.64
N THR A 184 9.51 19.85 -16.73
CA THR A 184 10.29 20.91 -17.41
C THR A 184 9.42 22.04 -17.96
N THR A 185 8.18 21.77 -18.36
CA THR A 185 7.19 22.76 -18.81
C THR A 185 6.81 23.77 -17.72
N GLN A 186 7.05 23.42 -16.45
CA GLN A 186 6.75 24.24 -15.26
C GLN A 186 8.05 24.72 -14.56
N GLY A 187 9.20 24.58 -15.22
CA GLY A 187 10.52 24.96 -14.72
C GLY A 187 11.15 23.95 -13.76
N GLY A 188 10.43 22.88 -13.42
CA GLY A 188 10.98 21.74 -12.70
C GLY A 188 12.07 21.00 -13.49
N SER A 189 12.77 20.09 -12.84
CA SER A 189 13.70 19.19 -13.52
C SER A 189 12.96 18.00 -14.16
N GLY A 190 13.68 17.24 -14.99
CA GLY A 190 13.20 15.96 -15.53
C GLY A 190 13.17 14.82 -14.50
N CYS A 191 13.07 15.13 -13.20
CA CYS A 191 12.88 14.13 -12.17
C CYS A 191 11.43 13.62 -12.20
N ASN A 192 11.28 12.32 -11.99
CA ASN A 192 9.99 11.68 -11.86
C ASN A 192 9.68 11.48 -10.36
N PRO A 193 8.69 12.19 -9.78
CA PRO A 193 8.29 12.07 -8.38
C PRO A 193 7.52 10.77 -8.07
N TRP A 194 7.41 9.86 -9.03
CA TRP A 194 6.75 8.55 -8.90
C TRP A 194 7.73 7.37 -8.95
N THR A 195 9.06 7.57 -8.89
CA THR A 195 10.04 6.49 -9.08
C THR A 195 10.08 5.41 -8.00
N GLY A 196 9.55 5.67 -6.80
CA GLY A 196 9.39 4.65 -5.75
C GLY A 196 8.10 3.83 -5.84
N TYR A 197 7.29 4.02 -6.88
CA TYR A 197 5.93 3.51 -6.97
C TYR A 197 5.84 2.14 -7.65
N ILE A 198 5.73 1.08 -6.85
CA ILE A 198 5.64 -0.31 -7.33
C ILE A 198 4.31 -0.91 -6.84
N GLY A 199 3.18 -0.55 -7.46
CA GLY A 199 1.88 -1.13 -7.05
C GLY A 199 0.59 -0.54 -7.64
N GLY A 200 0.60 0.63 -8.29
CA GLY A 200 -0.57 1.13 -9.02
C GLY A 200 -1.69 1.81 -8.18
N GLY A 201 -1.59 1.86 -6.85
CA GLY A 201 -2.56 2.56 -5.99
C GLY A 201 -2.36 4.08 -5.94
N LEU A 202 -3.25 4.85 -6.59
CA LEU A 202 -3.05 6.28 -6.92
C LEU A 202 -2.49 7.14 -5.77
N ALA A 203 -1.46 7.94 -6.08
CA ALA A 203 -0.90 8.92 -5.16
C ALA A 203 -1.87 10.09 -4.93
N GLY A 204 -2.17 10.38 -3.67
CA GLY A 204 -3.13 11.42 -3.30
C GLY A 204 -2.51 12.72 -2.77
N ALA A 205 -1.26 12.68 -2.31
CA ALA A 205 -0.53 13.85 -1.83
C ALA A 205 0.99 13.70 -2.00
N VAL A 206 1.70 14.81 -1.86
CA VAL A 206 3.16 14.88 -1.86
C VAL A 206 3.68 15.65 -0.64
N ALA A 207 4.82 15.20 -0.08
CA ALA A 207 5.59 15.98 0.87
C ALA A 207 6.44 16.98 0.09
N VAL A 208 6.24 18.28 0.34
CA VAL A 208 6.83 19.36 -0.44
C VAL A 208 7.38 20.48 0.44
N ASN A 209 8.39 21.18 -0.07
CA ASN A 209 8.75 22.52 0.36
C ASN A 209 8.34 23.51 -0.73
N ILE A 210 7.48 24.48 -0.38
CA ILE A 210 7.07 25.56 -1.28
C ILE A 210 7.83 26.82 -0.86
N THR A 211 8.51 27.46 -1.82
CA THR A 211 9.29 28.68 -1.62
C THR A 211 8.73 29.80 -2.48
N VAL A 212 8.51 30.98 -1.90
CA VAL A 212 8.37 32.24 -2.64
C VAL A 212 9.74 32.90 -2.82
N ASP A 213 9.98 33.45 -4.00
CA ASP A 213 11.24 34.10 -4.37
C ASP A 213 11.01 35.61 -4.59
N ALA A 214 11.96 36.43 -4.13
CA ALA A 214 11.85 37.88 -4.11
C ALA A 214 11.92 38.54 -5.49
N ASN A 215 12.41 37.85 -6.52
CA ASN A 215 12.55 38.42 -7.86
C ASN A 215 11.18 38.70 -8.48
N GLY A 216 10.94 39.93 -8.95
CA GLY A 216 9.65 40.35 -9.52
C GLY A 216 8.48 40.35 -8.52
N GLN A 217 8.75 40.17 -7.22
CA GLN A 217 7.73 40.07 -6.18
C GLN A 217 7.06 41.43 -5.91
N SER A 218 5.72 41.46 -5.83
CA SER A 218 4.98 42.65 -5.43
C SER A 218 5.25 43.02 -3.97
N ALA A 219 5.53 44.30 -3.72
CA ALA A 219 5.89 44.81 -2.40
C ALA A 219 4.67 45.02 -1.47
N ILE A 220 3.85 43.98 -1.28
CA ILE A 220 2.62 44.03 -0.47
C ILE A 220 2.90 43.40 0.91
N PRO A 221 2.84 44.15 2.02
CA PRO A 221 2.97 43.60 3.38
C PRO A 221 1.82 42.64 3.73
N GLY A 222 2.10 41.63 4.56
CA GLY A 222 1.07 40.67 5.02
C GLY A 222 0.53 39.79 3.89
N SER A 223 1.34 39.53 2.86
CA SER A 223 0.96 38.65 1.76
C SER A 223 1.00 37.18 2.17
N TYR A 224 0.25 36.36 1.45
CA TYR A 224 0.19 34.91 1.68
C TYR A 224 0.18 34.13 0.38
N LEU A 225 0.60 32.87 0.48
CA LEU A 225 0.43 31.84 -0.53
C LEU A 225 -0.34 30.69 0.09
N THR A 226 -1.32 30.14 -0.63
CA THR A 226 -2.00 28.88 -0.30
C THR A 226 -1.90 27.90 -1.46
N ALA A 227 -1.83 26.61 -1.15
CA ALA A 227 -1.67 25.52 -2.11
C ALA A 227 -2.61 24.37 -1.75
N PHE A 228 -3.34 23.85 -2.73
CA PHE A 228 -4.42 22.88 -2.54
C PHE A 228 -4.60 21.99 -3.78
N ALA A 229 -5.35 20.88 -3.68
CA ALA A 229 -5.62 20.01 -4.82
C ALA A 229 -6.37 20.76 -5.94
N THR A 230 -6.03 20.49 -7.21
CA THR A 230 -6.73 21.12 -8.34
C THR A 230 -8.21 20.77 -8.32
N GLY A 231 -9.07 21.79 -8.40
CA GLY A 231 -10.52 21.66 -8.34
C GLY A 231 -11.13 21.61 -6.94
N ALA A 232 -10.32 21.62 -5.87
CA ALA A 232 -10.81 21.79 -4.51
C ALA A 232 -11.18 23.25 -4.22
N ALA A 233 -12.00 23.47 -3.19
CA ALA A 233 -12.28 24.81 -2.67
C ALA A 233 -11.00 25.47 -2.11
N VAL A 234 -10.85 26.78 -2.29
CA VAL A 234 -9.72 27.55 -1.77
C VAL A 234 -9.70 27.46 -0.23
N PRO A 235 -8.61 27.01 0.40
CA PRO A 235 -8.51 26.97 1.85
C PRO A 235 -8.57 28.37 2.48
N ALA A 236 -9.20 28.48 3.64
CA ALA A 236 -9.16 29.69 4.47
C ALA A 236 -7.81 29.88 5.19
N THR A 237 -6.88 28.93 5.03
CA THR A 237 -5.54 28.93 5.64
C THR A 237 -4.45 29.18 4.61
N SER A 238 -3.39 29.86 5.03
CA SER A 238 -2.18 30.02 4.22
C SER A 238 -1.23 28.85 4.39
N TRP A 239 -0.51 28.52 3.32
CA TRP A 239 0.65 27.61 3.35
C TRP A 239 1.88 28.33 3.93
N LEU A 240 2.09 29.58 3.52
CA LEU A 240 3.09 30.48 4.09
C LEU A 240 2.63 31.93 3.98
N ASN A 241 3.19 32.80 4.82
CA ASN A 241 2.99 34.24 4.79
C ASN A 241 4.33 34.93 4.52
N PHE A 242 4.32 36.06 3.81
CA PHE A 242 5.50 36.80 3.38
C PHE A 242 5.21 38.30 3.23
N ALA A 243 6.26 39.11 3.14
CA ALA A 243 6.22 40.50 2.75
C ALA A 243 7.09 40.72 1.50
N GLY A 244 6.98 41.91 0.91
CA GLY A 244 7.77 42.30 -0.26
C GLY A 244 9.28 42.17 -0.07
N GLY A 245 9.96 41.64 -1.08
CA GLY A 245 11.41 41.44 -1.11
C GLY A 245 11.90 40.22 -0.31
N GLN A 246 11.00 39.35 0.18
CA GLN A 246 11.38 38.19 0.99
C GLN A 246 11.43 36.90 0.18
N VAL A 247 12.46 36.10 0.45
CA VAL A 247 12.53 34.68 0.09
C VAL A 247 12.09 33.89 1.33
N VAL A 248 10.94 33.23 1.27
CA VAL A 248 10.33 32.48 2.39
C VAL A 248 9.90 31.11 1.89
N SER A 249 10.15 30.07 2.68
CA SER A 249 9.71 28.71 2.36
C SER A 249 8.99 28.05 3.53
N ASN A 250 8.01 27.20 3.24
CA ASN A 250 7.43 26.30 4.24
C ASN A 250 7.26 24.88 3.67
N ALA A 251 7.55 23.89 4.51
CA ALA A 251 7.41 22.48 4.19
C ALA A 251 6.11 21.89 4.76
N GLY A 252 5.51 20.95 4.05
CA GLY A 252 4.24 20.34 4.45
C GLY A 252 3.75 19.30 3.45
N ILE A 253 2.50 18.86 3.65
CA ILE A 253 1.85 17.86 2.80
C ILE A 253 0.80 18.55 1.94
N LEU A 254 0.97 18.44 0.62
CA LEU A 254 0.12 19.04 -0.39
C LEU A 254 -0.76 17.96 -1.05
N PRO A 255 -2.09 18.01 -0.84
CA PRO A 255 -3.03 17.17 -1.58
C PRO A 255 -2.97 17.44 -3.08
N LEU A 256 -3.17 16.39 -3.88
CA LEU A 256 -3.28 16.46 -5.33
C LEU A 256 -4.70 16.11 -5.77
N SER A 257 -5.08 16.56 -6.96
CA SER A 257 -6.22 15.99 -7.66
C SER A 257 -5.94 14.53 -8.00
N THR A 258 -6.98 13.79 -8.29
CA THR A 258 -6.89 12.37 -8.66
C THR A 258 -6.39 12.19 -10.11
N SER A 259 -6.27 10.92 -10.52
CA SER A 259 -6.00 10.53 -11.91
C SER A 259 -6.98 11.20 -12.88
N PRO A 260 -6.56 11.63 -14.10
CA PRO A 260 -5.26 11.38 -14.72
C PRO A 260 -4.19 12.46 -14.50
N SER A 261 -4.52 13.61 -13.91
CA SER A 261 -3.67 14.81 -13.99
C SER A 261 -2.81 15.12 -12.77
N PHE A 262 -3.10 14.52 -11.59
CA PHE A 262 -2.31 14.68 -10.35
C PHE A 262 -1.86 16.13 -10.07
N GLY A 263 -2.83 17.05 -10.06
CA GLY A 263 -2.57 18.48 -10.06
C GLY A 263 -2.85 19.18 -8.73
N PHE A 264 -2.15 20.29 -8.50
CA PHE A 264 -2.39 21.23 -7.40
C PHE A 264 -2.53 22.65 -7.92
N THR A 265 -3.30 23.46 -7.21
CA THR A 265 -3.49 24.88 -7.48
C THR A 265 -2.70 25.69 -6.45
N VAL A 266 -1.99 26.72 -6.91
CA VAL A 266 -1.38 27.75 -6.08
C VAL A 266 -2.16 29.04 -6.25
N LEU A 267 -2.51 29.69 -5.15
CA LEU A 267 -3.05 31.05 -5.12
C LEU A 267 -2.19 31.89 -4.17
N THR A 268 -1.86 33.10 -4.58
CA THR A 268 -1.06 34.06 -3.81
C THR A 268 -1.73 35.43 -3.82
N SER A 269 -1.67 36.17 -2.72
CA SER A 269 -2.22 37.54 -2.64
C SER A 269 -1.37 38.58 -3.39
N ALA A 270 -0.10 38.26 -3.65
CA ALA A 270 0.87 39.15 -4.29
C ALA A 270 1.58 38.40 -5.43
N THR A 271 1.84 39.10 -6.54
CA THR A 271 2.60 38.53 -7.66
C THR A 271 3.98 38.12 -7.17
N THR A 272 4.38 36.88 -7.39
CA THR A 272 5.63 36.32 -6.85
C THR A 272 6.08 35.10 -7.65
N HIS A 273 7.38 34.83 -7.63
CA HIS A 273 7.89 33.56 -8.12
C HIS A 273 7.69 32.47 -7.07
N VAL A 274 7.24 31.31 -7.53
CA VAL A 274 7.01 30.09 -6.73
C VAL A 274 7.93 28.98 -7.22
N ILE A 275 8.50 28.25 -6.27
CA ILE A 275 9.35 27.06 -6.45
C ILE A 275 8.75 25.95 -5.58
N VAL A 276 8.66 24.73 -6.11
CA VAL A 276 8.15 23.56 -5.36
C VAL A 276 9.12 22.39 -5.50
N ASP A 277 9.65 21.95 -4.36
CA ASP A 277 10.57 20.82 -4.23
C ASP A 277 9.86 19.67 -3.48
N VAL A 278 9.81 18.47 -4.07
CA VAL A 278 9.17 17.26 -3.52
C VAL A 278 10.22 16.37 -2.85
N THR A 279 9.93 15.84 -1.66
CA THR A 279 10.79 14.85 -0.96
C THR A 279 10.22 13.44 -0.96
N GLY A 280 8.90 13.29 -1.14
CA GLY A 280 8.21 12.00 -1.19
C GLY A 280 6.73 12.14 -1.52
N SER A 281 6.05 11.01 -1.64
CA SER A 281 4.63 10.90 -1.99
C SER A 281 3.85 10.07 -0.97
N PHE A 282 2.55 10.33 -0.87
CA PHE A 282 1.61 9.56 -0.05
C PHE A 282 0.66 8.81 -0.97
N VAL A 283 0.70 7.48 -0.88
CA VAL A 283 -0.10 6.55 -1.69
C VAL A 283 -1.01 5.73 -0.80
N ARG A 284 -2.20 5.38 -1.28
CA ARG A 284 -3.03 4.39 -0.57
C ARG A 284 -2.34 3.02 -0.62
N PRO A 285 -2.35 2.22 0.47
CA PRO A 285 -1.83 0.86 0.46
C PRO A 285 -2.52 0.01 -0.62
N ALA A 286 -1.87 -0.16 -1.76
CA ALA A 286 -2.22 -1.21 -2.68
C ALA A 286 -1.79 -2.54 -2.04
N ALA A 287 -2.75 -3.43 -1.77
CA ALA A 287 -2.43 -4.79 -1.39
C ALA A 287 -1.77 -5.49 -2.59
N THR A 288 -0.44 -5.48 -2.66
CA THR A 288 0.27 -6.20 -3.72
C THR A 288 -0.06 -7.67 -3.58
N ALA A 289 -0.73 -8.23 -4.60
CA ALA A 289 -1.07 -9.64 -4.61
C ALA A 289 0.20 -10.47 -4.39
N LEU A 290 0.10 -11.47 -3.51
CA LEU A 290 1.22 -12.33 -3.18
C LEU A 290 1.62 -13.10 -4.46
N ASP A 291 2.85 -12.88 -4.92
CA ASP A 291 3.37 -13.59 -6.09
C ASP A 291 3.78 -14.98 -5.62
N CYS A 292 2.92 -15.96 -5.93
CA CYS A 292 3.03 -17.34 -5.48
C CYS A 292 3.17 -18.25 -6.69
N LEU A 293 4.24 -19.04 -6.69
CA LEU A 293 4.46 -20.12 -7.63
C LEU A 293 4.39 -21.48 -6.93
N ARG A 294 3.98 -22.51 -7.68
CA ARG A 294 3.97 -23.89 -7.23
C ARG A 294 5.15 -24.63 -7.83
N VAL A 295 6.08 -25.09 -6.99
CA VAL A 295 7.14 -26.01 -7.43
C VAL A 295 6.62 -27.43 -7.29
N HIS A 296 6.48 -28.12 -8.43
CA HIS A 296 6.00 -29.50 -8.49
C HIS A 296 7.17 -30.47 -8.67
N THR A 297 7.21 -31.52 -7.87
CA THR A 297 8.13 -32.65 -8.04
C THR A 297 7.41 -33.98 -7.83
N SER A 298 7.87 -35.02 -8.52
CA SER A 298 7.33 -36.38 -8.43
C SER A 298 8.44 -37.37 -8.11
N THR A 299 8.18 -38.29 -7.20
CA THR A 299 9.17 -39.24 -6.67
C THR A 299 8.55 -40.62 -6.45
N SER A 300 9.37 -41.66 -6.30
CA SER A 300 8.92 -43.04 -6.12
C SER A 300 9.01 -43.48 -4.65
N ALA A 301 7.88 -43.86 -4.06
CA ALA A 301 7.80 -44.49 -2.75
C ALA A 301 7.99 -46.00 -2.86
N ALA A 302 9.04 -46.55 -2.24
CA ALA A 302 9.29 -47.99 -2.21
C ALA A 302 8.16 -48.75 -1.51
N SER A 303 7.88 -49.99 -1.95
CA SER A 303 6.84 -50.87 -1.38
C SER A 303 7.14 -51.26 0.06
N GLY A 304 6.14 -51.22 0.94
CA GLY A 304 6.23 -51.70 2.32
C GLY A 304 7.09 -50.86 3.26
N HIS A 305 7.33 -49.57 2.91
CA HIS A 305 8.21 -48.68 3.67
C HIS A 305 7.51 -47.38 4.09
N SER A 306 7.92 -46.90 5.25
CA SER A 306 7.62 -45.56 5.79
C SER A 306 8.88 -44.70 5.71
N PHE A 307 8.84 -43.56 5.02
CA PHE A 307 9.99 -42.67 4.95
C PHE A 307 9.62 -41.20 4.72
N TYR A 308 10.58 -40.33 5.02
CA TYR A 308 10.48 -38.89 4.82
C TYR A 308 11.19 -38.48 3.53
N ILE A 309 10.57 -37.56 2.79
CA ILE A 309 11.19 -36.87 1.66
C ILE A 309 11.10 -35.37 1.92
N SER A 310 12.26 -34.72 2.01
CA SER A 310 12.40 -33.28 1.79
C SER A 310 12.81 -33.10 0.33
N PRO A 311 11.94 -32.61 -0.57
CA PRO A 311 12.30 -32.42 -1.97
C PRO A 311 13.47 -31.44 -2.06
N GLY A 312 14.55 -31.85 -2.75
CA GLY A 312 15.75 -31.02 -2.93
C GLY A 312 15.53 -29.75 -3.77
N THR A 313 14.33 -29.59 -4.36
CA THR A 313 13.87 -28.33 -4.93
C THR A 313 13.45 -27.37 -3.82
N THR A 314 14.36 -26.50 -3.39
CA THR A 314 14.01 -25.28 -2.66
C THR A 314 13.24 -24.32 -3.56
N CYS A 315 12.45 -23.44 -2.95
CA CYS A 315 11.91 -22.27 -3.64
C CYS A 315 13.02 -21.46 -4.34
N PRO A 316 12.75 -20.82 -5.49
CA PRO A 316 13.68 -19.86 -6.10
C PRO A 316 14.10 -18.81 -5.07
N SER A 317 15.34 -18.32 -5.14
CA SER A 317 15.92 -17.40 -4.14
C SER A 317 15.13 -16.09 -3.92
N THR A 318 14.21 -15.76 -4.84
CA THR A 318 13.29 -14.62 -4.77
C THR A 318 11.98 -14.91 -4.02
N HIS A 319 11.73 -16.14 -3.58
CA HIS A 319 10.49 -16.60 -2.94
C HIS A 319 10.79 -17.42 -1.68
N THR A 320 9.89 -17.34 -0.70
CA THR A 320 9.96 -18.09 0.55
C THR A 320 8.91 -19.21 0.54
N LEU A 321 9.25 -20.38 1.08
CA LEU A 321 8.27 -21.46 1.25
C LEU A 321 7.20 -21.06 2.27
N THR A 322 5.94 -21.08 1.84
CA THR A 322 4.77 -20.81 2.69
C THR A 322 3.94 -22.06 2.99
N GLY A 323 4.10 -23.13 2.21
CA GLY A 323 3.39 -24.39 2.43
C GLY A 323 3.93 -25.53 1.58
N THR A 324 3.57 -26.76 1.95
CA THR A 324 3.89 -27.97 1.18
C THR A 324 2.70 -28.92 1.23
N SER A 325 2.50 -29.70 0.18
CA SER A 325 1.44 -30.71 0.08
C SER A 325 1.95 -31.93 -0.68
N CYS A 326 1.49 -33.11 -0.30
CA CYS A 326 1.98 -34.38 -0.82
C CYS A 326 0.78 -35.31 -1.08
N TYR A 327 0.75 -36.00 -2.22
CA TYR A 327 -0.37 -36.87 -2.61
C TYR A 327 0.05 -37.99 -3.55
N SER A 328 -0.68 -39.10 -3.53
CA SER A 328 -0.60 -40.17 -4.53
C SER A 328 -1.99 -40.53 -5.02
N GLY A 329 -2.09 -40.96 -6.28
CA GLY A 329 -3.30 -41.59 -6.83
C GLY A 329 -3.39 -43.10 -6.54
N THR A 330 -2.38 -43.68 -5.89
CA THR A 330 -2.28 -45.12 -5.66
C THR A 330 -2.96 -45.51 -4.35
N SER A 331 -3.97 -46.38 -4.41
CA SER A 331 -4.62 -46.93 -3.22
C SER A 331 -3.62 -47.72 -2.37
N GLY A 332 -3.58 -47.47 -1.06
CA GLY A 332 -2.58 -48.04 -0.15
C GLY A 332 -1.31 -47.19 0.00
N VAL A 333 -1.27 -45.98 -0.54
CA VAL A 333 -0.24 -44.98 -0.24
C VAL A 333 -0.85 -43.85 0.59
N TYR A 334 -0.35 -43.67 1.80
CA TYR A 334 -0.73 -42.59 2.70
C TYR A 334 0.37 -41.53 2.72
N THR A 335 -0.04 -40.25 2.75
CA THR A 335 0.87 -39.12 2.68
C THR A 335 0.46 -38.04 3.67
N SER A 336 1.42 -37.50 4.40
CA SER A 336 1.24 -36.26 5.18
C SER A 336 2.34 -35.26 4.86
N ALA A 337 2.06 -33.98 5.11
CA ALA A 337 2.88 -32.86 4.66
C ALA A 337 3.10 -31.88 5.82
N TYR A 338 4.33 -31.41 6.02
CA TYR A 338 4.66 -30.48 7.10
C TYR A 338 5.83 -29.58 6.70
N VAL A 339 5.84 -28.34 7.21
CA VAL A 339 6.95 -27.39 6.99
C VAL A 339 7.82 -27.37 8.25
N GLN A 340 9.11 -27.64 8.09
CA GLN A 340 10.11 -27.48 9.15
C GLN A 340 10.79 -26.11 9.02
N TYR A 341 10.85 -25.38 10.12
CA TYR A 341 11.65 -24.17 10.25
C TYR A 341 12.84 -24.50 11.16
N SER A 342 14.06 -24.56 10.62
CA SER A 342 15.25 -24.65 11.47
C SER A 342 15.65 -23.26 11.94
N SER A 343 15.69 -23.05 13.26
CA SER A 343 16.23 -21.84 13.88
C SER A 343 17.64 -22.10 14.41
N THR A 344 18.67 -21.63 13.71
CA THR A 344 20.02 -21.53 14.28
C THR A 344 20.11 -20.29 15.18
N PRO A 345 20.59 -20.38 16.43
CA PRO A 345 20.55 -19.25 17.38
C PRO A 345 21.35 -18.00 16.99
N GLU A 346 22.33 -18.10 16.08
CA GLU A 346 23.41 -17.09 15.97
C GLU A 346 23.26 -16.02 14.88
N THR A 347 22.24 -16.06 14.01
CA THR A 347 22.17 -15.13 12.85
C THR A 347 20.84 -14.41 12.62
N GLY A 348 19.81 -14.65 13.45
CA GLY A 348 18.55 -13.86 13.43
C GLY A 348 17.66 -13.97 12.18
N TYR A 349 18.13 -14.63 11.12
CA TYR A 349 17.40 -14.90 9.87
C TYR A 349 17.38 -16.40 9.57
N THR A 350 16.18 -16.97 9.54
CA THR A 350 15.94 -18.36 9.09
C THR A 350 15.72 -18.39 7.59
N SER A 351 16.79 -18.60 6.82
CA SER A 351 16.72 -18.74 5.36
C SER A 351 16.12 -20.09 4.96
N GLY A 352 14.80 -20.09 4.69
CA GLY A 352 14.08 -21.20 4.08
C GLY A 352 13.49 -22.20 5.06
N GLY A 353 12.17 -22.20 5.20
CA GLY A 353 11.46 -23.38 5.69
C GLY A 353 11.63 -24.53 4.69
N GLN A 354 11.81 -25.76 5.17
CA GLN A 354 11.88 -26.95 4.34
C GLN A 354 10.53 -27.66 4.34
N GLY A 355 9.97 -27.88 3.16
CA GLY A 355 8.74 -28.65 2.99
C GLY A 355 9.08 -30.13 2.98
N SER A 356 8.52 -30.90 3.91
CA SER A 356 8.77 -32.33 4.04
C SER A 356 7.46 -33.12 3.90
N CYS A 357 7.56 -34.28 3.28
CA CYS A 357 6.50 -35.27 3.16
C CYS A 357 6.85 -36.50 4.00
N ALA A 358 5.91 -36.99 4.80
CA ALA A 358 5.96 -38.36 5.30
C ALA A 358 5.10 -39.24 4.40
N ILE A 359 5.61 -40.41 4.03
CA ILE A 359 4.96 -41.32 3.08
C ILE A 359 4.99 -42.73 3.65
N ASP A 360 3.82 -43.37 3.69
CA ASP A 360 3.63 -44.77 4.03
C ASP A 360 3.05 -45.50 2.81
N ASN A 361 3.86 -46.29 2.12
CA ASN A 361 3.39 -47.13 1.00
C ASN A 361 3.19 -48.57 1.50
N THR A 362 1.94 -48.97 1.74
CA THR A 362 1.59 -50.33 2.19
C THR A 362 1.35 -51.30 1.03
N THR A 363 1.53 -50.86 -0.22
CA THR A 363 1.34 -51.71 -1.40
C THR A 363 2.56 -52.60 -1.68
N ALA A 364 2.35 -53.67 -2.44
CA ALA A 364 3.39 -54.59 -2.88
C ALA A 364 4.24 -54.06 -4.06
N SER A 365 4.17 -52.77 -4.39
CA SER A 365 4.91 -52.18 -5.52
C SER A 365 5.34 -50.74 -5.23
N ALA A 366 6.34 -50.24 -5.95
CA ALA A 366 6.71 -48.84 -5.85
C ALA A 366 5.58 -47.96 -6.44
N ALA A 367 5.29 -46.84 -5.78
CA ALA A 367 4.19 -45.95 -6.16
C ALA A 367 4.69 -44.50 -6.35
N THR A 368 4.14 -43.78 -7.31
CA THR A 368 4.48 -42.37 -7.52
C THR A 368 3.79 -41.50 -6.46
N VAL A 369 4.57 -40.63 -5.82
CA VAL A 369 4.09 -39.58 -4.93
C VAL A 369 4.47 -38.23 -5.53
N ASN A 370 3.49 -37.34 -5.59
CA ASN A 370 3.66 -35.97 -6.04
C ASN A 370 3.80 -35.06 -4.82
N VAL A 371 4.66 -34.06 -4.95
CA VAL A 371 4.92 -33.04 -3.93
C VAL A 371 4.83 -31.67 -4.57
N ASP A 372 3.90 -30.86 -4.07
CA ASP A 372 3.67 -29.48 -4.47
C ASP A 372 4.09 -28.57 -3.32
N GLN A 373 5.16 -27.79 -3.53
CA GLN A 373 5.61 -26.72 -2.64
C GLN A 373 5.04 -25.38 -3.10
N PHE A 374 4.51 -24.60 -2.16
CA PHE A 374 3.99 -23.26 -2.38
C PHE A 374 5.05 -22.24 -1.97
N CYS A 375 5.57 -21.51 -2.95
CA CYS A 375 6.65 -20.55 -2.80
C CYS A 375 6.11 -19.16 -3.11
N CYS A 376 6.08 -18.28 -2.12
CA CYS A 376 5.48 -16.95 -2.26
C CYS A 376 6.46 -15.83 -1.91
N ARG A 377 6.25 -14.66 -2.50
CA ARG A 377 6.89 -13.40 -2.13
C ARG A 377 5.88 -12.26 -2.12
N THR A 378 6.19 -11.21 -1.36
CA THR A 378 5.52 -9.90 -1.47
C THR A 378 6.24 -9.07 -2.53
N PRO A 379 5.64 -8.75 -3.69
CA PRO A 379 6.27 -7.83 -4.63
C PRO A 379 6.30 -6.41 -4.03
N GLY A 380 7.44 -5.72 -4.11
CA GLY A 380 7.55 -4.29 -3.76
C GLY A 380 7.87 -3.97 -2.29
N ARG A 381 8.74 -4.75 -1.63
CA ARG A 381 9.53 -4.29 -0.47
C ARG A 381 11.01 -4.54 -0.73
#